data_AF-A0A1V5YQS8-F1
#
_entry.id   AF-A0A1V5YQS8-F1
#
_cell.length_a   1.000
_cell.length_b   1.000
_cell.length_c   1.000
_cell.angle_alpha   90.00
_cell.angle_beta   90.00
_cell.angle_gamma   90.00
#
_symmetry.space_group_name_H-M   'P 1'
#
loop_
_entity.id
_entity.type
_entity.pdbx_description
1 polymer ?
#
loop_
_entity_poly.entity_id
_entity_poly.type
_entity_poly.pdbx_seq_one_letter_code
_entity_poly.pdbx_strand_id
1 'polypeptide(L)'
;MSASNPIGVFDSGFGGLTVLKEVVSKLPQYDYIYLGDNARAPYGNRSFDTVYQYTLQCVKWFFEKGCKLVILACNTASAKALRTIQQNDLPKLAPDSRVLGVIRPTAEIIGNFSETKSVGILATNGTVASESYPMEIAKFFPELKVHQEACPMWVPLAENNEHQSDGADYFVKSIFKTFLKKTKALMWFC
;
A
#
# COMPACT_ATOMS: atom_id res chain seq x y z
N MET A 1 13.92 23.04 22.82
CA MET A 1 13.44 22.52 21.52
C MET A 1 12.88 21.13 21.79
N SER A 2 11.57 20.92 21.73
CA SER A 2 11.03 19.55 21.88
C SER A 2 11.46 18.76 20.66
N ALA A 3 12.32 17.75 20.83
CA ALA A 3 12.70 16.88 19.73
C ALA A 3 11.43 16.20 19.20
N SER A 4 10.91 16.67 18.07
CA SER A 4 9.80 16.01 17.39
C SER A 4 10.28 14.65 16.92
N ASN A 5 9.60 13.59 17.34
CA ASN A 5 9.91 12.25 16.86
C ASN A 5 9.59 12.20 15.35
N PRO A 6 10.52 11.76 14.50
CA PRO A 6 10.27 11.70 13.06
C PRO A 6 9.18 10.67 12.74
N ILE A 7 8.49 10.88 11.63
CA ILE A 7 7.52 9.91 11.09
C ILE A 7 8.29 8.91 10.21
N GLY A 8 8.19 7.64 10.54
CA GLY A 8 8.73 6.55 9.73
C GLY A 8 7.84 6.29 8.53
N VAL A 9 8.41 6.16 7.34
CA VAL A 9 7.68 5.78 6.12
C VAL A 9 8.37 4.57 5.50
N PHE A 10 7.65 3.47 5.46
CA PHE A 10 8.12 2.18 4.98
C PHE A 10 7.56 1.85 3.60
N ASP A 11 8.41 1.37 2.70
CA ASP A 11 7.98 0.70 1.47
C ASP A 11 8.82 -0.54 1.16
N SER A 12 8.29 -1.44 0.32
CA SER A 12 9.09 -2.57 -0.18
C SER A 12 10.17 -2.16 -1.17
N GLY A 13 10.08 -0.96 -1.77
CA GLY A 13 11.04 -0.46 -2.74
C GLY A 13 11.02 1.06 -2.86
N PHE A 14 10.87 1.56 -4.08
CA PHE A 14 10.86 2.99 -4.39
C PHE A 14 9.44 3.57 -4.51
N GLY A 15 8.42 2.74 -4.71
CA GLY A 15 7.04 3.17 -4.98
C GLY A 15 6.47 4.05 -3.87
N GLY A 16 6.82 3.79 -2.61
CA GLY A 16 6.39 4.56 -1.46
C GLY A 16 6.92 5.98 -1.38
N LEU A 17 7.90 6.36 -2.21
CA LEU A 17 8.32 7.76 -2.34
C LEU A 17 7.19 8.64 -2.89
N THR A 18 6.25 8.08 -3.67
CA THR A 18 5.06 8.81 -4.13
C THR A 18 4.17 9.21 -2.96
N VAL A 19 3.93 8.28 -2.01
CA VAL A 19 3.19 8.53 -0.77
C VAL A 19 3.95 9.52 0.11
N LEU A 20 5.26 9.33 0.29
CA LEU A 20 6.08 10.23 1.10
C LEU A 20 6.02 11.67 0.58
N LYS A 21 6.13 11.86 -0.73
CA LYS A 21 6.09 13.19 -1.38
C LYS A 21 4.79 13.93 -1.03
N GLU A 22 3.65 13.27 -1.16
CA GLU A 22 2.34 13.87 -0.84
C GLU A 22 2.19 14.15 0.65
N VAL A 23 2.65 13.25 1.51
CA VAL A 23 2.61 13.43 2.98
C VAL A 23 3.47 14.63 3.38
N VAL A 24 4.71 14.73 2.90
CA VAL A 24 5.62 15.87 3.17
C VAL A 24 5.01 17.18 2.67
N SER A 25 4.40 17.18 1.48
CA SER A 25 3.77 18.38 0.93
C SER A 25 2.59 18.87 1.80
N LYS A 26 1.85 17.97 2.43
CA LYS A 26 0.70 18.31 3.28
C LYS A 26 1.10 18.61 4.73
N LEU A 27 2.19 18.01 5.20
CA LEU A 27 2.63 18.07 6.59
C LEU A 27 4.13 18.43 6.68
N PRO A 28 4.57 19.57 6.12
CA PRO A 28 5.99 19.93 6.01
C PRO A 28 6.66 20.23 7.37
N GLN A 29 5.88 20.35 8.43
CA GLN A 29 6.36 20.65 9.79
C GLN A 29 6.98 19.45 10.53
N TYR A 30 6.91 18.24 9.96
CA TYR A 30 7.48 17.03 10.57
C TYR A 30 8.76 16.59 9.87
N ASP A 31 9.64 15.94 10.63
CA ASP A 31 10.76 15.19 10.09
C ASP A 31 10.31 13.78 9.67
N TYR A 32 10.96 13.24 8.64
CA TYR A 32 10.63 11.93 8.08
C TYR A 32 11.87 11.05 7.96
N ILE A 33 11.71 9.76 8.26
CA ILE A 33 12.69 8.73 7.94
C ILE A 33 12.04 7.77 6.94
N TYR A 34 12.66 7.60 5.77
CA TYR A 34 12.20 6.64 4.78
C TYR A 34 13.06 5.38 4.81
N LEU A 35 12.40 4.21 4.74
CA LEU A 35 13.07 2.92 4.57
C LEU A 35 12.40 2.17 3.42
N GLY A 36 13.17 1.99 2.34
CA GLY A 36 12.82 1.11 1.22
C GLY A 36 13.56 -0.22 1.35
N ASP A 37 12.82 -1.34 1.41
CA ASP A 37 13.39 -2.68 1.56
C ASP A 37 13.83 -3.31 0.23
N ASN A 38 14.62 -2.56 -0.54
CA ASN A 38 15.02 -2.89 -1.91
C ASN A 38 15.70 -4.26 -2.02
N ALA A 39 16.45 -4.68 -0.99
CA ALA A 39 17.15 -5.96 -0.98
C ALA A 39 16.21 -7.18 -0.98
N ARG A 40 14.95 -7.01 -0.57
CA ARG A 40 13.94 -8.08 -0.47
C ARG A 40 12.72 -7.85 -1.36
N ALA A 41 12.73 -6.77 -2.15
CA ALA A 41 11.74 -6.48 -3.18
C ALA A 41 11.67 -7.60 -4.24
N PRO A 42 10.54 -7.76 -4.95
CA PRO A 42 9.23 -7.18 -4.65
C PRO A 42 8.45 -8.00 -3.62
N TYR A 43 7.61 -7.35 -2.81
CA TYR A 43 6.75 -8.03 -1.84
C TYR A 43 5.52 -8.70 -2.47
N GLY A 44 5.07 -8.22 -3.63
CA GLY A 44 3.84 -8.66 -4.29
C GLY A 44 3.71 -10.18 -4.48
N ASN A 45 4.82 -10.86 -4.72
CA ASN A 45 4.87 -12.31 -4.99
C ASN A 45 5.28 -13.16 -3.78
N ARG A 46 5.49 -12.54 -2.61
CA ARG A 46 5.90 -13.23 -1.38
C ARG A 46 4.69 -13.75 -0.60
N SER A 47 4.89 -14.79 0.22
CA SER A 47 3.84 -15.32 1.10
C SER A 47 3.41 -14.30 2.16
N PHE A 48 2.26 -14.52 2.78
CA PHE A 48 1.77 -13.68 3.88
C PHE A 48 2.77 -13.64 5.04
N ASP A 49 3.28 -14.79 5.47
CA ASP A 49 4.24 -14.90 6.57
C ASP A 49 5.54 -14.17 6.28
N THR A 50 6.08 -14.30 5.07
CA THR A 50 7.30 -13.60 4.67
C THR A 50 7.11 -12.08 4.71
N VAL A 51 6.02 -11.57 4.11
CA VAL A 51 5.72 -10.13 4.13
C VAL A 51 5.52 -9.62 5.56
N TYR A 52 4.81 -10.38 6.39
CA TYR A 52 4.63 -10.06 7.81
C TYR A 52 5.97 -9.94 8.55
N GLN A 53 6.84 -10.94 8.44
CA GLN A 53 8.14 -10.94 9.12
C GLN A 53 9.03 -9.77 8.67
N TYR A 54 9.13 -9.53 7.36
CA TYR A 54 9.96 -8.43 6.87
C TYR A 54 9.40 -7.07 7.29
N THR A 55 8.08 -6.89 7.22
CA THR A 55 7.42 -5.64 7.65
C THR A 55 7.62 -5.41 9.14
N LEU A 56 7.47 -6.43 9.99
CA LEU A 56 7.66 -6.32 11.43
C LEU A 56 9.10 -5.95 11.79
N GLN A 57 10.10 -6.50 11.09
CA GLN A 57 11.50 -6.10 11.27
C GLN A 57 11.71 -4.61 10.96
N CYS A 58 11.10 -4.10 9.88
CA CYS A 58 11.21 -2.69 9.51
C CYS A 58 10.50 -1.79 10.53
N VAL A 59 9.33 -2.18 11.02
CA VAL A 59 8.61 -1.45 12.10
C VAL A 59 9.46 -1.37 13.37
N LYS A 60 10.06 -2.49 13.80
CA LYS A 60 10.97 -2.51 14.95
C LYS A 60 12.15 -1.56 14.77
N TRP A 61 12.77 -1.59 13.58
CA TRP A 61 13.86 -0.67 13.25
C TRP A 61 13.44 0.81 13.33
N PHE A 62 12.24 1.17 12.86
CA PHE A 62 11.73 2.54 13.00
C PHE A 62 11.55 2.96 14.45
N PHE A 63 11.06 2.08 15.30
CA PHE A 63 10.93 2.35 16.73
C PHE A 63 12.30 2.55 17.40
N GLU A 64 13.32 1.77 17.01
CA GLU A 64 14.71 1.98 17.44
C GLU A 64 15.28 3.32 16.96
N LYS A 65 14.81 3.85 15.83
CA LYS A 65 15.14 5.20 15.33
C LYS A 65 14.32 6.32 15.97
N GLY A 66 13.47 6.01 16.95
CA GLY A 66 12.66 6.99 17.68
C GLY A 66 11.38 7.41 16.98
N CYS A 67 10.98 6.74 15.89
CA CYS A 67 9.69 7.02 15.25
C CYS A 67 8.53 6.53 16.13
N LYS A 68 7.65 7.42 16.58
CA LYS A 68 6.41 7.01 17.29
C LYS A 68 5.25 6.71 16.34
N LEU A 69 5.36 7.14 15.10
CA LEU A 69 4.41 6.88 14.03
C LEU A 69 5.15 6.27 12.84
N VAL A 70 4.65 5.13 12.35
CA VAL A 70 5.15 4.48 11.14
C VAL A 70 4.01 4.37 10.12
N ILE A 71 4.25 4.79 8.89
CA ILE A 71 3.34 4.68 7.76
C ILE A 71 3.86 3.61 6.81
N LEU A 72 3.09 2.54 6.63
CA LEU A 72 3.34 1.53 5.61
C LEU A 72 2.82 2.05 4.26
N ALA A 73 3.69 2.70 3.48
CA ALA A 73 3.38 3.21 2.15
C ALA A 73 3.18 2.07 1.12
N CYS A 74 3.80 0.91 1.34
CA CYS A 74 3.58 -0.28 0.54
C CYS A 74 2.15 -0.82 0.74
N ASN A 75 1.34 -0.87 -0.33
CA ASN A 75 0.01 -1.48 -0.26
C ASN A 75 0.11 -2.96 0.12
N THR A 76 1.07 -3.73 -0.43
CA THR A 76 1.21 -5.16 -0.10
C THR A 76 1.52 -5.38 1.38
N ALA A 77 2.39 -4.56 1.97
CA ALA A 77 2.68 -4.62 3.40
C ALA A 77 1.46 -4.19 4.23
N SER A 78 0.76 -3.15 3.80
CA SER A 78 -0.50 -2.72 4.43
C SER A 78 -1.57 -3.82 4.39
N ALA A 79 -1.68 -4.54 3.28
CA ALA A 79 -2.69 -5.58 3.08
C ALA A 79 -2.40 -6.85 3.88
N LYS A 80 -1.13 -7.28 3.90
CA LYS A 80 -0.72 -8.56 4.48
C LYS A 80 -0.24 -8.47 5.93
N ALA A 81 0.37 -7.36 6.36
CA ALA A 81 1.07 -7.33 7.65
C ALA A 81 0.39 -6.43 8.69
N LEU A 82 -0.19 -5.31 8.27
CA LEU A 82 -0.58 -4.21 9.17
C LEU A 82 -1.47 -4.67 10.32
N ARG A 83 -2.58 -5.37 10.01
CA ARG A 83 -3.57 -5.76 11.03
C ARG A 83 -2.95 -6.70 12.08
N THR A 84 -2.18 -7.68 11.63
CA THR A 84 -1.48 -8.62 12.51
C THR A 84 -0.50 -7.88 13.42
N ILE A 85 0.30 -6.96 12.86
CA ILE A 85 1.24 -6.14 13.64
C ILE A 85 0.50 -5.29 14.68
N GLN A 86 -0.58 -4.60 14.27
CA GLN A 86 -1.35 -3.74 15.17
C GLN A 86 -2.00 -4.53 16.32
N GLN A 87 -2.47 -5.76 16.08
CA GLN A 87 -3.20 -6.55 17.07
C GLN A 87 -2.29 -7.36 17.99
N ASN A 88 -1.24 -7.98 17.43
CA ASN A 88 -0.47 -8.99 18.14
C ASN A 88 0.87 -8.48 18.67
N ASP A 89 1.50 -7.53 17.95
CA ASP A 89 2.86 -7.07 18.21
C ASP A 89 2.88 -5.70 18.89
N LEU A 90 2.17 -4.72 18.32
CA LEU A 90 2.23 -3.31 18.74
C LEU A 90 1.88 -3.08 20.22
N PRO A 91 0.85 -3.73 20.82
CA PRO A 91 0.53 -3.54 22.23
C PRO A 91 1.66 -3.96 23.18
N LYS A 92 2.49 -4.92 22.77
CA LYS A 92 3.62 -5.44 23.56
C LYS A 92 4.92 -4.69 23.25
N LEU A 93 5.11 -4.32 21.98
CA LEU A 93 6.35 -3.72 21.48
C LEU A 93 6.43 -2.22 21.77
N ALA A 94 5.35 -1.48 21.51
CA ALA A 94 5.31 -0.02 21.60
C ALA A 94 3.87 0.49 21.76
N PRO A 95 3.26 0.35 22.96
CA PRO A 95 1.83 0.65 23.19
C PRO A 95 1.45 2.12 22.90
N ASP A 96 2.37 3.04 23.10
CA ASP A 96 2.19 4.47 22.83
C ASP A 96 2.49 4.88 21.38
N SER A 97 2.93 3.93 20.54
CA SER A 97 3.25 4.17 19.13
C SER A 97 2.13 3.70 18.21
N ARG A 98 2.17 4.14 16.95
CA ARG A 98 1.16 3.81 15.95
C ARG A 98 1.81 3.35 14.66
N VAL A 99 1.20 2.34 14.03
CA VAL A 99 1.52 1.92 12.67
C VAL A 99 0.26 2.09 11.84
N LEU A 100 0.34 2.84 10.75
CA LEU A 100 -0.75 3.11 9.82
C LEU A 100 -0.41 2.53 8.44
N GLY A 101 -1.41 2.33 7.60
CA GLY A 101 -1.20 1.91 6.22
C GLY A 101 -2.12 2.65 5.25
N VAL A 102 -1.90 2.43 3.96
CA VAL A 102 -2.49 3.23 2.86
C VAL A 102 -3.85 2.73 2.37
N ILE A 103 -4.23 1.48 2.69
CA ILE A 103 -5.51 0.89 2.23
C ILE A 103 -6.71 1.57 2.89
N ARG A 104 -6.68 1.77 4.21
CA ARG A 104 -7.82 2.32 4.95
C ARG A 104 -8.15 3.77 4.55
N PRO A 105 -7.19 4.71 4.43
CA PRO A 105 -7.47 6.05 3.92
C PRO A 105 -8.14 6.02 2.53
N THR A 106 -7.72 5.10 1.67
CA THR A 106 -8.37 4.91 0.35
C THR A 106 -9.80 4.42 0.52
N ALA A 107 -10.02 3.39 1.34
CA ALA A 107 -11.34 2.80 1.57
C ALA A 107 -12.36 3.78 2.17
N GLU A 108 -11.90 4.75 2.97
CA GLU A 108 -12.75 5.77 3.62
C GLU A 108 -13.36 6.78 2.62
N ILE A 109 -12.71 7.00 1.48
CA ILE A 109 -13.13 8.05 0.53
C ILE A 109 -13.53 7.53 -0.85
N ILE A 110 -13.09 6.32 -1.24
CA ILE A 110 -13.19 5.84 -2.63
C ILE A 110 -14.63 5.78 -3.15
N GLY A 111 -15.60 5.44 -2.29
CA GLY A 111 -17.02 5.38 -2.68
C GLY A 111 -17.60 6.72 -3.09
N ASN A 112 -17.05 7.83 -2.60
CA ASN A 112 -17.50 9.18 -2.94
C ASN A 112 -17.12 9.59 -4.37
N PHE A 113 -16.18 8.89 -5.00
CA PHE A 113 -15.74 9.17 -6.37
C PHE A 113 -16.42 8.28 -7.42
N SER A 114 -17.25 7.33 -7.00
CA SER A 114 -17.90 6.37 -7.90
C SER A 114 -19.36 6.76 -8.19
N GLU A 115 -19.64 7.22 -9.41
CA GLU A 115 -21.00 7.46 -9.89
C GLU A 115 -21.77 6.16 -10.22
N THR A 116 -21.04 5.09 -10.56
CA THR A 116 -21.62 3.81 -11.03
C THR A 116 -21.83 2.78 -9.92
N LYS A 117 -21.61 3.16 -8.65
CA LYS A 117 -21.52 2.26 -7.49
C LYS A 117 -20.57 1.05 -7.71
N SER A 118 -19.49 1.27 -8.45
CA SER A 118 -18.51 0.24 -8.76
C SER A 118 -17.11 0.83 -8.81
N VAL A 119 -16.14 0.13 -8.21
CA VAL A 119 -14.73 0.51 -8.13
C VAL A 119 -13.86 -0.66 -8.59
N GLY A 120 -12.80 -0.35 -9.33
CA GLY A 120 -11.78 -1.27 -9.77
C GLY A 120 -10.46 -1.04 -9.02
N ILE A 121 -9.86 -2.11 -8.52
CA ILE A 121 -8.59 -2.11 -7.80
C ILE A 121 -7.60 -2.95 -8.59
N LEU A 122 -6.46 -2.35 -8.89
CA LEU A 122 -5.42 -2.94 -9.70
C LEU A 122 -4.13 -2.89 -8.90
N ALA A 123 -3.62 -4.06 -8.56
CA ALA A 123 -2.58 -4.14 -7.56
C ALA A 123 -1.72 -5.38 -7.75
N THR A 124 -0.67 -5.49 -6.95
CA THR A 124 0.12 -6.73 -6.88
C THR A 124 -0.75 -7.95 -6.53
N ASN A 125 -0.28 -9.14 -6.93
CA ASN A 125 -0.89 -10.42 -6.56
C ASN A 125 -1.18 -10.50 -5.05
N GLY A 126 -0.22 -10.07 -4.24
CA GLY A 126 -0.33 -10.10 -2.80
C GLY A 126 -1.44 -9.22 -2.23
N THR A 127 -1.65 -8.04 -2.82
CA THR A 127 -2.72 -7.13 -2.39
C THR A 127 -4.10 -7.64 -2.80
N VAL A 128 -4.22 -8.17 -4.02
CA VAL A 128 -5.50 -8.74 -4.51
C VAL A 128 -5.88 -9.96 -3.68
N ALA A 129 -4.95 -10.90 -3.50
CA ALA A 129 -5.19 -12.14 -2.77
C ALA A 129 -5.48 -11.96 -1.27
N SER A 130 -5.16 -10.80 -0.68
CA SER A 130 -5.47 -10.54 0.74
C SER A 130 -6.90 -10.07 0.97
N GLU A 131 -7.65 -9.73 -0.10
CA GLU A 131 -9.02 -9.21 -0.05
C GLU A 131 -9.18 -7.95 0.83
N SER A 132 -8.08 -7.26 1.14
CA SER A 132 -8.09 -6.14 2.09
C SER A 132 -8.90 -4.96 1.57
N TYR A 133 -8.83 -4.65 0.27
CA TYR A 133 -9.63 -3.58 -0.30
C TYR A 133 -11.13 -3.85 -0.24
N PRO A 134 -11.67 -4.97 -0.77
CA PRO A 134 -13.09 -5.29 -0.62
C PRO A 134 -13.56 -5.29 0.84
N MET A 135 -12.79 -5.90 1.74
CA MET A 135 -13.14 -5.95 3.16
C MET A 135 -13.17 -4.58 3.82
N GLU A 136 -12.19 -3.71 3.58
CA GLU A 136 -12.16 -2.37 4.19
C GLU A 136 -13.19 -1.44 3.55
N ILE A 137 -13.37 -1.48 2.22
CA ILE A 137 -14.35 -0.65 1.51
C ILE A 137 -15.77 -0.98 1.95
N ALA A 138 -16.11 -2.28 2.09
CA ALA A 138 -17.46 -2.70 2.48
C ALA A 138 -17.90 -2.16 3.86
N LYS A 139 -16.96 -1.79 4.74
CA LYS A 139 -17.28 -1.18 6.05
C LYS A 139 -17.82 0.24 5.92
N PHE A 140 -17.40 0.97 4.88
CA PHE A 140 -17.80 2.36 4.64
C PHE A 140 -18.87 2.47 3.55
N PHE A 141 -18.80 1.60 2.54
CA PHE A 141 -19.66 1.60 1.36
C PHE A 141 -20.16 0.17 1.04
N PRO A 142 -21.08 -0.39 1.84
CA PRO A 142 -21.52 -1.79 1.69
C PRO A 142 -22.19 -2.09 0.34
N GLU A 143 -22.77 -1.08 -0.30
CA GLU A 143 -23.42 -1.19 -1.62
C GLU A 143 -22.44 -1.08 -2.81
N LEU A 144 -21.16 -0.81 -2.55
CA LEU A 144 -20.16 -0.59 -3.59
C LEU A 144 -19.61 -1.92 -4.11
N LYS A 145 -19.72 -2.14 -5.43
CA LYS A 145 -19.14 -3.34 -6.07
C LYS A 145 -17.64 -3.13 -6.32
N VAL A 146 -16.81 -3.86 -5.59
CA VAL A 146 -15.35 -3.82 -5.74
C VAL A 146 -14.90 -4.95 -6.67
N HIS A 147 -14.20 -4.60 -7.74
CA HIS A 147 -13.54 -5.53 -8.65
C HIS A 147 -12.03 -5.44 -8.46
N GLN A 148 -11.35 -6.56 -8.33
CA GLN A 148 -9.90 -6.59 -8.19
C GLN A 148 -9.26 -7.32 -9.37
N GLU A 149 -8.10 -6.86 -9.82
CA GLU A 149 -7.31 -7.55 -10.85
C GLU A 149 -5.82 -7.38 -10.58
N ALA A 150 -5.10 -8.50 -10.60
CA ALA A 150 -3.70 -8.52 -10.26
C ALA A 150 -2.84 -8.11 -11.46
N CYS A 151 -1.88 -7.22 -11.22
CA CYS A 151 -1.05 -6.60 -12.25
C CYS A 151 0.44 -6.88 -12.00
N PRO A 152 0.90 -8.14 -12.02
CA PRO A 152 2.23 -8.52 -11.54
C PRO A 152 3.41 -7.90 -12.30
N MET A 153 3.19 -7.52 -13.57
CA MET A 153 4.24 -6.96 -14.43
C MET A 153 4.45 -5.45 -14.24
N TRP A 154 3.54 -4.75 -13.57
CA TRP A 154 3.57 -3.28 -13.56
C TRP A 154 4.66 -2.70 -12.69
N VAL A 155 4.90 -3.31 -11.53
CA VAL A 155 6.02 -2.93 -10.65
C VAL A 155 7.37 -3.15 -11.38
N PRO A 156 7.67 -4.33 -11.96
CA PRO A 156 8.88 -4.51 -12.76
C PRO A 156 9.03 -3.50 -13.92
N LEU A 157 7.94 -3.18 -14.63
CA LEU A 157 8.00 -2.22 -15.74
C LEU A 157 8.32 -0.81 -15.25
N ALA A 158 7.74 -0.38 -14.13
CA ALA A 158 8.00 0.92 -13.54
C ALA A 158 9.43 1.02 -13.00
N GLU A 159 9.87 0.04 -12.20
CA GLU A 159 11.18 0.06 -11.53
C GLU A 159 12.37 -0.12 -12.48
N ASN A 160 12.17 -0.80 -13.62
CA ASN A 160 13.22 -0.96 -14.64
C ASN A 160 13.18 0.13 -15.73
N ASN A 161 12.41 1.21 -15.56
CA ASN A 161 12.23 2.28 -16.56
C ASN A 161 11.67 1.80 -17.92
N GLU A 162 10.97 0.66 -17.94
CA GLU A 162 10.35 0.08 -19.13
C GLU A 162 8.88 0.54 -19.32
N HIS A 163 8.38 1.41 -18.46
CA HIS A 163 6.98 1.87 -18.44
C HIS A 163 6.55 2.65 -19.70
N GLN A 164 7.49 3.13 -20.51
CA GLN A 164 7.24 3.79 -21.80
C GLN A 164 7.45 2.86 -23.01
N SER A 165 7.81 1.59 -22.78
CA SER A 165 8.04 0.63 -23.86
C SER A 165 6.74 0.11 -24.46
N ASP A 166 6.80 -0.36 -25.71
CA ASP A 166 5.70 -1.09 -26.35
C ASP A 166 5.29 -2.35 -25.55
N GLY A 167 6.24 -2.92 -24.80
CA GLY A 167 6.00 -4.04 -23.89
C GLY A 167 5.08 -3.66 -22.73
N ALA A 168 5.27 -2.49 -22.11
CA ALA A 168 4.36 -1.98 -21.08
C ALA A 168 2.96 -1.76 -21.64
N ASP A 169 2.87 -1.16 -22.82
CA ASP A 169 1.64 -0.93 -23.56
C ASP A 169 0.83 -2.21 -23.76
N TYR A 170 1.49 -3.30 -24.12
CA TYR A 170 0.86 -4.62 -24.26
C TYR A 170 0.23 -5.10 -22.95
N PHE A 171 0.96 -5.06 -21.84
CA PHE A 171 0.46 -5.52 -20.54
C PHE A 171 -0.70 -4.66 -20.03
N VAL A 172 -0.61 -3.34 -20.20
CA VAL A 172 -1.69 -2.41 -19.87
C VAL A 172 -2.93 -2.72 -20.71
N LYS A 173 -2.81 -2.77 -22.04
CA LYS A 173 -3.94 -3.05 -22.95
C LYS A 173 -4.58 -4.42 -22.65
N SER A 174 -3.78 -5.44 -22.34
CA SER A 174 -4.28 -6.78 -22.02
C SER A 174 -5.14 -6.79 -20.75
N ILE A 175 -4.67 -6.12 -19.69
CA ILE A 175 -5.42 -5.99 -18.43
C ILE A 175 -6.69 -5.20 -18.65
N PHE A 176 -6.63 -4.04 -19.30
CA PHE A 176 -7.81 -3.21 -19.56
C PHE A 176 -8.84 -3.90 -20.45
N LYS A 177 -8.41 -4.65 -21.48
CA LYS A 177 -9.33 -5.42 -22.34
C LYS A 177 -10.10 -6.49 -21.56
N THR A 178 -9.49 -7.05 -20.51
CA THR A 178 -10.11 -8.08 -19.66
C THR A 178 -10.93 -7.44 -18.55
N PHE A 179 -10.43 -6.37 -17.95
CA PHE A 179 -11.01 -5.72 -16.78
C PHE A 179 -12.18 -4.80 -17.14
N LEU A 180 -12.08 -4.01 -18.21
CA LEU A 180 -13.16 -3.12 -18.65
C LEU A 180 -14.39 -3.88 -19.16
N LYS A 181 -14.22 -5.15 -19.57
CA LYS A 181 -15.37 -6.04 -19.83
C LYS A 181 -16.15 -6.36 -18.57
N LYS A 182 -15.49 -6.35 -17.41
CA LYS A 182 -16.09 -6.65 -16.11
C LYS A 182 -16.69 -5.40 -15.46
N THR A 183 -16.14 -4.21 -15.70
CA THR A 183 -16.63 -2.96 -15.08
C THR A 183 -16.16 -1.68 -15.80
N LYS A 184 -16.96 -0.60 -15.71
CA LYS A 184 -16.57 0.78 -16.11
C LYS A 184 -16.07 1.61 -14.91
N ALA A 185 -15.72 0.92 -13.83
CA ALA A 185 -15.39 1.53 -12.55
C ALA A 185 -14.15 2.42 -12.57
N LEU A 186 -14.09 3.33 -11.58
CA LEU A 186 -12.88 4.06 -11.21
C LEU A 186 -11.76 3.07 -10.85
N MET A 187 -10.59 3.22 -11.48
CA MET A 187 -9.44 2.31 -11.32
C MET A 187 -8.40 2.90 -10.37
N TRP A 188 -8.05 2.18 -9.31
CA TRP A 188 -6.98 2.56 -8.38
C TRP A 188 -5.77 1.63 -8.54
N PHE A 189 -4.56 2.20 -8.56
CA PHE A 189 -3.33 1.45 -8.83
C PHE A 189 -2.37 1.41 -7.64
N CYS A 190 -1.81 0.21 -7.43
CA CYS A 190 -0.69 -0.11 -6.57
C CYS A 190 0.47 -0.64 -7.41
#